data_AF-A0A5C1B3L3-F1
#
_entry.id   AF-A0A5C1B3L3-F1
#
_cell.length_a   1.000
_cell.length_b   1.000
_cell.length_c   1.000
_cell.angle_alpha   90.00
_cell.angle_beta   90.00
_cell.angle_gamma   90.00
#
_symmetry.space_group_name_H-M   'P 1'
#
loop_
_entity.id
_entity.type
_entity.pdbx_description
1 polymer ?
#
loop_
_entity_poly.entity_id
_entity_poly.type
_entity_poly.pdbx_seq_one_letter_code
_entity_poly.pdbx_strand_id
1 'polypeptide(L)' 'MAEPTVLPEVDLDVVDVRRVAITTNLQGETMISLEIAGGQIMNLIFAPAMLAKLEAMLAKANEAQAQISPIQ' A
#
# COMPACT_ATOMS: atom_id res chain seq x y z
N MET A 1 3.52 32.76 6.30
CA MET A 1 2.71 31.62 5.82
C MET A 1 3.69 30.70 5.14
N ALA A 2 3.91 29.48 5.66
CA ALA A 2 4.83 28.53 5.04
C ALA A 2 4.13 27.92 3.81
N GLU A 3 4.77 28.01 2.65
CA GLU A 3 4.29 27.34 1.45
C GLU A 3 4.31 25.82 1.68
N PRO A 4 3.23 25.09 1.30
CA PRO A 4 3.20 23.64 1.47
C PRO A 4 4.30 23.02 0.60
N THR A 5 5.22 22.29 1.23
CA THR A 5 6.26 21.54 0.54
C THR A 5 5.60 20.57 -0.43
N VAL A 6 5.72 20.83 -1.73
CA VAL A 6 5.31 19.87 -2.76
C VAL A 6 6.30 18.71 -2.69
N LEU A 7 5.86 17.59 -2.12
CA LEU A 7 6.65 16.36 -2.15
C LEU A 7 6.68 15.84 -3.59
N PRO A 8 7.82 15.35 -4.09
CA PRO A 8 7.88 14.73 -5.40
C PRO A 8 6.95 13.52 -5.43
N GLU A 9 6.10 13.45 -6.45
CA GLU A 9 5.31 12.27 -6.72
C GLU A 9 6.26 11.13 -7.09
N VAL A 10 6.10 9.99 -6.42
CA VAL A 10 6.88 8.79 -6.70
C VAL A 10 5.94 7.77 -7.31
N ASP A 11 6.12 7.51 -8.60
CA ASP A 11 5.49 6.39 -9.30
C ASP A 11 6.43 5.18 -9.27
N LEU A 12 5.89 4.03 -8.90
CA LEU A 12 6.66 2.82 -8.61
C LEU A 12 5.96 1.63 -9.24
N ASP A 13 6.57 1.11 -10.30
CA ASP A 13 6.22 -0.19 -10.87
C ASP A 13 7.19 -1.25 -10.36
N VAL A 14 6.65 -2.27 -9.70
CA VAL A 14 7.42 -3.34 -9.07
C VAL A 14 7.04 -4.66 -9.72
N VAL A 15 7.96 -5.19 -10.52
CA VAL A 15 7.82 -6.49 -11.19
C VAL A 15 8.56 -7.59 -10.42
N ASP A 16 8.17 -8.84 -10.65
CA ASP A 16 8.83 -10.03 -10.09
C ASP A 16 8.90 -10.07 -8.55
N VAL A 17 7.82 -9.65 -7.88
CA VAL A 17 7.69 -9.81 -6.41
C VAL A 17 7.60 -11.30 -6.07
N ARG A 18 8.59 -11.79 -5.32
CA ARG A 18 8.69 -13.19 -4.88
C ARG A 18 7.96 -13.43 -3.56
N ARG A 19 7.99 -12.45 -2.67
CA ARG A 19 7.39 -12.57 -1.34
C ARG A 19 6.87 -11.22 -0.87
N VAL A 20 5.72 -11.26 -0.22
CA VAL A 20 5.15 -10.13 0.51
C VAL A 20 5.07 -10.51 1.99
N ALA A 21 5.57 -9.65 2.86
CA ALA A 21 5.42 -9.79 4.30
C ALA A 21 4.77 -8.53 4.87
N ILE A 22 3.74 -8.70 5.69
CA ILE A 22 3.04 -7.60 6.36
C ILE A 22 3.27 -7.77 7.86
N THR A 23 3.77 -6.71 8.50
CA THR A 23 4.04 -6.70 9.93
C THR A 23 3.55 -5.40 10.53
N THR A 24 3.01 -5.46 11.74
CA THR A 24 2.57 -4.27 12.48
C THR A 24 3.41 -4.18 13.74
N ASN A 25 3.99 -3.00 13.99
CA ASN A 25 4.80 -2.77 15.18
C ASN A 25 3.91 -2.47 16.40
N LEU A 26 4.53 -2.35 17.59
CA LEU A 26 3.81 -2.05 18.83
C LEU A 26 3.17 -0.65 18.86
N GLN A 27 3.60 0.24 17.96
CA GLN A 27 3.02 1.59 17.80
C GLN A 27 1.85 1.60 16.80
N GLY A 28 1.53 0.45 16.19
CA GLY A 28 0.44 0.31 15.21
C GLY A 28 0.83 0.70 13.78
N GLU A 29 2.09 1.04 13.52
CA GLU A 29 2.55 1.26 12.16
C GLU A 29 2.69 -0.09 11.44
N THR A 30 2.24 -0.12 10.20
CA THR A 30 2.30 -1.33 9.37
C THR A 30 3.39 -1.18 8.33
N MET A 31 4.29 -2.16 8.30
CA MET A 31 5.30 -2.32 7.27
C MET A 31 4.88 -3.44 6.32
N ILE A 32 4.77 -3.09 5.04
CA ILE A 32 4.61 -4.01 3.92
C ILE A 32 5.98 -4.16 3.26
N SER A 33 6.58 -5.34 3.36
CA SER A 33 7.88 -5.68 2.77
C SER A 33 7.67 -6.50 1.51
N LEU A 34 8.25 -6.03 0.40
CA LEU A 34 8.23 -6.67 -0.91
C LEU A 34 9.65 -7.19 -1.21
N GLU A 35 9.80 -8.50 -1.32
CA GLU A 35 11.03 -9.13 -1.81
C GLU A 35 10.92 -9.30 -3.32
N ILE A 36 11.82 -8.65 -4.06
CA ILE A 36 11.85 -8.60 -5.52
C ILE A 36 12.95 -9.54 -6.03
N ALA A 37 12.76 -10.10 -7.23
CA ALA A 37 13.79 -10.89 -7.88
C ALA A 37 15.14 -10.16 -7.92
N GLY A 38 16.21 -10.89 -7.61
CA GLY A 38 17.55 -10.29 -7.42
C GLY A 38 17.87 -9.91 -5.98
N GLY A 39 16.94 -10.14 -5.03
CA GLY A 39 17.17 -9.95 -3.59
C GLY A 39 16.98 -8.51 -3.13
N GLN A 40 16.43 -7.63 -3.98
CA GLN A 40 16.02 -6.29 -3.56
C GLN A 40 14.82 -6.40 -2.62
N ILE A 41 14.84 -5.61 -1.55
CA ILE A 41 13.74 -5.51 -0.59
C ILE A 41 13.24 -4.06 -0.58
N MET A 42 11.93 -3.90 -0.72
CA MET A 42 11.26 -2.62 -0.62
C MET A 42 10.27 -2.64 0.55
N ASN A 43 10.36 -1.63 1.42
CA ASN A 43 9.48 -1.52 2.58
C ASN A 43 8.60 -0.28 2.44
N LEU A 44 7.29 -0.49 2.46
CA LEU A 44 6.29 0.57 2.57
C LEU A 44 5.82 0.63 4.02
N ILE A 45 6.00 1.78 4.66
CA ILE A 45 5.64 1.99 6.06
C ILE A 45 4.45 2.93 6.12
N PHE A 46 3.36 2.48 6.74
CA PHE A 46 2.15 3.24 6.89
C PHE A 46 1.89 3.54 8.36
N ALA A 47 1.71 4.83 8.66
CA ALA A 47 1.09 5.23 9.92
C ALA A 47 -0.36 4.70 9.97
N PRO A 48 -0.91 4.41 11.17
CA PRO A 48 -2.26 3.83 11.32
C PRO A 48 -3.35 4.56 10.53
N ALA A 49 -3.34 5.90 10.59
CA ALA A 49 -4.33 6.72 9.90
C ALA A 49 -4.21 6.68 8.37
N MET A 50 -3.01 6.46 7.84
CA MET A 50 -2.79 6.34 6.39
C MET A 50 -3.21 4.96 5.89
N LEU A 51 -2.88 3.91 6.66
CA LEU A 51 -3.29 2.55 6.34
C LEU A 51 -4.82 2.43 6.31
N ALA A 52 -5.52 2.96 7.31
CA ALA A 52 -6.98 2.94 7.35
C ALA A 52 -7.62 3.61 6.13
N LYS A 53 -7.01 4.69 5.60
CA LYS A 53 -7.47 5.34 4.37
C LYS A 53 -7.26 4.43 3.15
N LEU A 54 -6.11 3.78 3.04
CA LEU A 54 -5.82 2.82 1.97
C LEU A 54 -6.81 1.65 2.01
N GLU A 55 -7.05 1.06 3.18
CA GLU A 55 -8.02 -0.02 3.36
C GLU A 55 -9.44 0.41 2.96
N ALA A 56 -9.87 1.62 3.36
CA ALA A 56 -11.16 2.17 2.97
C ALA A 56 -11.26 2.40 1.45
N MET A 57 -10.19 2.84 0.79
CA MET A 57 -10.14 2.99 -0.66
C MET A 57 -10.23 1.64 -1.37
N LEU A 58 -9.50 0.63 -0.88
CA LEU A 58 -9.52 -0.73 -1.42
C LEU A 58 -10.88 -1.40 -1.22
N ALA A 59 -11.52 -1.22 -0.05
CA ALA A 59 -12.86 -1.74 0.20
C ALA A 59 -13.87 -1.17 -0.79
N LYS A 60 -13.86 0.15 -1.02
CA LYS A 60 -14.72 0.79 -2.03
C LYS A 60 -14.43 0.29 -3.45
N ALA A 61 -13.17 0.09 -3.80
CA ALA A 61 -12.79 -0.46 -5.10
C ALA A 61 -13.30 -1.89 -5.29
N ASN A 62 -13.21 -2.74 -4.26
CA ASN A 62 -13.73 -4.10 -4.28
C ASN A 62 -15.26 -4.12 -4.41
N GLU A 63 -15.97 -3.26 -3.67
CA GLU A 63 -17.42 -3.11 -3.80
C GLU A 63 -17.83 -2.69 -5.22
N ALA A 64 -17.11 -1.74 -5.82
CA ALA A 64 -17.34 -1.32 -7.19
C ALA A 64 -17.07 -2.46 -8.19
N GLN A 65 -16.01 -3.24 -8.02
CA GLN A 65 -15.73 -4.40 -8.87
C GLN A 65 -16.81 -5.49 -8.73
N ALA A 66 -17.29 -5.77 -7.52
CA ALA A 66 -18.35 -6.74 -7.28
C ALA A 66 -19.68 -6.36 -7.96
N GLN A 67 -19.96 -5.05 -8.11
CA GLN A 67 -21.12 -4.57 -8.84
C GLN A 67 -20.98 -4.71 -10.37
N ILE A 68 -19.74 -4.74 -10.88
CA ILE A 68 -19.45 -4.86 -12.32
C ILE A 68 -19.37 -6.33 -12.75
N SER A 69 -19.01 -7.25 -11.86
CA SER A 69 -19.00 -8.69 -12.10
C SER A 69 -19.75 -9.42 -10.97
N PRO A 70 -21.09 -9.46 -11.02
CA PRO A 70 -21.82 -10.33 -10.11
C PRO A 70 -21.41 -11.76 -10.45
N ILE A 71 -20.81 -12.45 -9.48
CA ILE A 71 -20.54 -13.88 -9.57
C ILE A 71 -21.88 -14.54 -9.95
N GLN A 72 -21.95 -15.10 -11.17
CA GLN A 72 -23.08 -15.90 -11.64
C GLN A 72 -23.04 -17.29 -11.03
#